data_AF-A0A5N6XSZ4-F1
#
_entry.id   AF-A0A5N6XSZ4-F1
#
_cell.length_a   1.000
_cell.length_b   1.000
_cell.length_c   1.000
_cell.angle_alpha   90.00
_cell.angle_beta   90.00
_cell.angle_gamma   90.00
#
_symmetry.space_group_name_H-M   'P 1'
#
loop_
_entity.id
_entity.type
_entity.pdbx_description
1 polymer ?
#
loop_
_entity_poly.entity_id
_entity_poly.type
_entity_poly.pdbx_seq_one_letter_code
_entity_poly.pdbx_strand_id
1 'polypeptide(L)'
;MPRPRQQGTPWREKRERRRATYDPKRKFRADRERHRRGKRSCLTKLNNFYLDALESGRDCKIYTVIMSKPKRPTCVRYTVYNSHPQENWVPQVDEVAEHWPKAEMWIPDNFKDDRKQIPATNDKGVITRRRLYKLSKPPALNLTTTPILS
;
A
#
# COMPACT_ATOMS: atom_id res chain seq x y z
N MET A 1 23.72 -39.47 -12.80
CA MET A 1 23.83 -38.60 -13.99
C MET A 1 23.35 -37.19 -13.62
N PRO A 2 24.25 -36.19 -13.48
CA PRO A 2 23.86 -34.81 -13.24
C PRO A 2 23.30 -34.17 -14.52
N ARG A 3 22.15 -33.49 -14.45
CA ARG A 3 21.59 -32.77 -15.60
C ARG A 3 22.44 -31.54 -15.92
N PRO A 4 22.78 -31.26 -17.19
CA PRO A 4 23.50 -30.05 -17.55
C PRO A 4 22.68 -28.81 -17.17
N ARG A 5 23.32 -27.85 -16.48
CA ARG A 5 22.74 -26.55 -16.17
C ARG A 5 22.46 -25.82 -17.48
N GLN A 6 21.18 -25.70 -17.85
CA GLN A 6 20.79 -24.83 -18.96
C GLN A 6 21.19 -23.39 -18.62
N GLN A 7 22.12 -22.82 -19.38
CA GLN A 7 22.43 -21.40 -19.28
C GLN A 7 21.18 -20.63 -19.69
N GLY A 8 20.54 -19.98 -18.71
CA GLY A 8 19.35 -19.19 -18.95
C GLY A 8 19.69 -18.04 -19.90
N THR A 9 18.91 -17.89 -20.97
CA THR A 9 19.08 -16.79 -21.93
C THR A 9 19.16 -15.45 -21.18
N PRO A 10 20.14 -14.58 -21.50
CA PRO A 10 20.30 -13.29 -20.84
C PRO A 10 19.01 -12.49 -20.89
N TRP A 11 18.68 -11.77 -19.81
CA TRP A 11 17.42 -11.04 -19.71
C TRP A 11 17.23 -10.00 -20.83
N ARG A 12 18.33 -9.47 -21.39
CA ARG A 12 18.32 -8.52 -22.52
C ARG A 12 17.78 -9.17 -23.78
N GLU A 13 18.27 -10.35 -24.14
CA GLU A 13 17.87 -11.08 -25.35
C GLU A 13 16.40 -11.52 -25.27
N LYS A 14 15.95 -11.95 -24.09
CA LYS A 14 14.51 -12.23 -23.83
C LYS A 14 13.63 -10.99 -24.02
N ARG A 15 14.13 -9.81 -23.66
CA ARG A 15 13.40 -8.54 -23.76
C ARG A 15 13.34 -8.04 -25.20
N GLU A 16 14.41 -8.26 -25.96
CA GLU A 16 14.53 -7.89 -27.37
C GLU A 16 13.59 -8.74 -28.24
N ARG A 17 13.55 -10.06 -28.04
CA ARG A 17 12.56 -10.94 -28.69
C ARG A 17 11.11 -10.53 -28.38
N ARG A 18 10.83 -10.09 -27.15
CA ARG A 18 9.49 -9.58 -26.76
C ARG A 18 9.13 -8.25 -27.42
N ARG A 19 10.12 -7.42 -27.80
CA ARG A 19 9.87 -6.19 -28.57
C ARG A 19 9.49 -6.50 -30.02
N ALA A 20 10.08 -7.54 -30.61
CA ALA A 20 9.76 -7.96 -31.97
C ALA A 20 8.30 -8.44 -32.13
N THR A 21 7.68 -8.99 -31.08
CA THR A 21 6.27 -9.45 -31.07
C THR A 21 5.32 -8.46 -30.38
N TYR A 22 5.67 -7.19 -30.34
CA TYR A 22 4.89 -6.17 -29.67
C TYR A 22 3.60 -5.84 -30.43
N ASP A 23 2.45 -6.20 -29.87
CA ASP A 23 1.14 -5.76 -30.36
C ASP A 23 0.64 -4.53 -29.55
N PRO A 24 0.55 -3.34 -30.19
CA PRO A 24 0.03 -2.14 -29.55
C PRO A 24 -1.39 -2.31 -28.97
N LYS A 25 -2.26 -3.10 -29.62
CA LYS A 25 -3.64 -3.33 -29.16
C LYS A 25 -3.65 -4.15 -27.87
N ARG A 26 -2.85 -5.21 -27.81
CA ARG A 26 -2.68 -6.03 -26.61
C ARG A 26 -2.12 -5.21 -25.44
N LYS A 27 -1.13 -4.36 -25.68
CA LYS A 27 -0.61 -3.47 -24.62
C LYS A 27 -1.69 -2.50 -24.14
N PHE A 28 -2.42 -1.84 -25.05
CA PHE A 28 -3.47 -0.90 -24.66
C PHE A 28 -4.53 -1.56 -23.76
N ARG A 29 -4.95 -2.79 -24.08
CA ARG A 29 -5.85 -3.57 -23.22
C ARG A 29 -5.23 -3.86 -21.84
N ALA A 30 -3.97 -4.29 -21.80
CA ALA A 30 -3.25 -4.57 -20.57
C ALA A 30 -3.07 -3.32 -19.68
N ASP A 31 -2.75 -2.17 -20.28
CA ASP A 31 -2.59 -0.89 -19.58
C ASP A 31 -3.94 -0.40 -19.03
N ARG A 32 -5.01 -0.51 -19.82
CA ARG A 32 -6.37 -0.19 -19.36
C ARG A 32 -6.77 -1.05 -18.16
N GLU A 33 -6.49 -2.35 -18.21
CA GLU A 33 -6.79 -3.28 -17.11
C GLU A 33 -5.94 -3.00 -15.87
N ARG A 34 -4.64 -2.72 -16.06
CA ARG A 34 -3.74 -2.29 -14.98
C ARG A 34 -4.26 -1.03 -14.30
N HIS A 35 -4.68 -0.03 -15.08
CA HIS A 35 -5.28 1.20 -14.55
C HIS A 35 -6.57 0.90 -13.75
N ARG A 36 -7.46 0.05 -14.28
CA ARG A 36 -8.69 -0.36 -13.58
C ARG A 36 -8.38 -1.03 -12.24
N ARG A 37 -7.43 -1.96 -12.19
CA ARG A 37 -7.00 -2.65 -10.96
C ARG A 37 -6.33 -1.69 -9.98
N GLY A 38 -5.46 -0.82 -10.48
CA GLY A 38 -4.79 0.20 -9.67
C GLY A 38 -5.79 1.14 -9.00
N LYS A 39 -6.77 1.63 -9.78
CA LYS A 39 -7.86 2.46 -9.25
C LYS A 39 -8.64 1.72 -8.15
N ARG A 40 -9.07 0.48 -8.40
CA ARG A 40 -9.78 -0.33 -7.41
C ARG A 40 -8.95 -0.50 -6.13
N SER A 41 -7.67 -0.87 -6.27
CA SER A 41 -6.78 -1.05 -5.12
C SER A 41 -6.59 0.24 -4.31
N CYS A 42 -6.49 1.39 -4.97
CA CYS A 42 -6.41 2.69 -4.30
C CYS A 42 -7.67 2.96 -3.46
N LEU A 43 -8.85 2.82 -4.06
CA LEU A 43 -10.12 3.05 -3.35
C LEU A 43 -10.32 2.05 -2.20
N THR A 44 -9.92 0.79 -2.37
CA THR A 44 -9.95 -0.21 -1.28
C THR A 44 -9.04 0.20 -0.13
N LYS A 45 -7.84 0.73 -0.40
CA LYS A 45 -6.94 1.21 0.67
C LYS A 45 -7.51 2.40 1.41
N LEU A 46 -8.13 3.35 0.71
CA LEU A 46 -8.82 4.48 1.35
C LEU A 46 -9.93 3.99 2.28
N ASN A 47 -10.71 3.01 1.82
CA ASN A 47 -11.76 2.42 2.64
C ASN A 47 -11.21 1.70 3.88
N ASN A 48 -10.14 0.92 3.72
CA ASN A 48 -9.51 0.25 4.86
C ASN A 48 -8.94 1.26 5.86
N PHE A 49 -8.37 2.37 5.38
CA PHE A 49 -7.87 3.44 6.26
C PHE A 49 -9.02 4.11 7.03
N TYR A 50 -10.17 4.34 6.39
CA TYR A 50 -11.36 4.82 7.08
C TYR A 50 -11.84 3.85 8.15
N LEU A 51 -11.93 2.55 7.83
CA LEU A 51 -12.35 1.52 8.79
C LEU A 51 -11.39 1.42 9.99
N ASP A 52 -10.09 1.48 9.75
CA ASP A 52 -9.06 1.47 10.80
C ASP A 52 -9.16 2.69 11.74
N ALA A 53 -9.46 3.86 11.17
CA ALA A 53 -9.69 5.07 11.96
C ALA A 53 -10.96 4.98 12.81
N LEU A 54 -12.04 4.42 12.24
CA LEU A 54 -13.30 4.16 12.94
C LEU A 54 -13.08 3.18 14.11
N GLU A 55 -12.36 2.08 13.88
CA GLU A 55 -12.00 1.10 14.92
C GLU A 55 -11.14 1.70 16.03
N SER A 56 -10.27 2.66 15.67
CA SER A 56 -9.43 3.40 16.62
C SER A 56 -10.18 4.51 17.38
N GLY A 57 -11.48 4.69 17.13
CA GLY A 57 -12.30 5.75 17.73
C GLY A 57 -11.95 7.16 17.27
N ARG A 58 -11.23 7.31 16.14
CA ARG A 58 -10.91 8.61 15.56
C ARG A 58 -12.01 9.01 14.59
N ASP A 59 -12.48 10.25 14.71
CA ASP A 59 -13.31 10.85 13.68
C ASP A 59 -12.42 11.19 12.47
N CYS A 60 -12.38 10.26 11.51
CA CYS A 60 -11.64 10.42 10.28
C CYS A 60 -12.59 10.29 9.12
N LYS A 61 -12.44 11.23 8.20
CA LYS A 61 -13.40 11.35 7.14
C LYS A 61 -12.68 11.65 5.83
N ILE A 62 -12.97 10.83 4.82
CA ILE A 62 -12.21 10.77 3.57
C ILE A 62 -13.09 11.12 2.38
N TYR A 63 -12.64 12.09 1.60
CA TYR A 63 -13.17 12.44 0.30
C TYR A 63 -12.05 12.42 -0.74
N THR A 64 -12.27 11.79 -1.90
CA THR A 64 -11.25 11.71 -2.96
C THR A 64 -11.88 11.81 -4.34
N VAL A 65 -11.30 12.67 -5.19
CA VAL A 65 -11.69 12.84 -6.58
C VAL A 65 -10.53 12.49 -7.50
N ILE A 66 -10.76 11.54 -8.40
CA ILE A 66 -9.79 11.13 -9.43
C ILE A 66 -10.29 11.63 -10.78
N MET A 67 -9.61 12.64 -11.32
CA MET A 67 -9.84 13.13 -12.67
C MET A 67 -9.12 12.22 -13.69
N SER A 68 -9.88 11.64 -14.60
CA SER A 68 -9.37 10.87 -15.75
C SER A 68 -9.53 11.70 -17.02
N LYS A 69 -8.42 12.16 -17.59
CA LYS A 69 -8.38 12.85 -18.89
C LYS A 69 -8.10 11.81 -20.00
N PRO A 70 -9.07 11.43 -20.84
CA PRO A 70 -8.79 10.62 -22.01
C PRO A 70 -8.02 11.44 -23.04
N LYS A 71 -7.35 10.74 -23.98
CA LYS A 71 -6.58 11.36 -25.07
C LYS A 71 -7.41 12.30 -25.98
N ARG A 72 -8.74 12.27 -25.93
CA ARG A 72 -9.62 13.14 -26.71
C ARG A 72 -10.18 14.27 -25.81
N PRO A 73 -10.22 15.51 -26.31
CA PRO A 73 -10.43 16.71 -25.48
C PRO A 73 -11.82 16.84 -24.85
N THR A 74 -12.80 16.04 -25.25
CA THR A 74 -14.22 16.33 -24.96
C THR A 74 -14.82 15.58 -23.76
N CYS A 75 -14.09 14.70 -23.06
CA CYS A 75 -14.71 13.92 -21.98
C CYS A 75 -13.77 13.75 -20.78
N VAL A 76 -13.67 14.75 -19.92
CA VAL A 76 -13.08 14.55 -18.59
C VAL A 76 -14.03 13.66 -17.78
N ARG A 77 -13.51 12.59 -17.16
CA ARG A 77 -14.29 11.72 -16.29
C ARG A 77 -13.80 11.84 -14.86
N TYR A 78 -14.71 12.03 -13.92
CA TYR A 78 -14.40 12.05 -12.50
C TYR A 78 -14.81 10.72 -11.87
N THR A 79 -13.95 10.15 -11.03
CA THR A 79 -14.31 9.07 -10.10
C THR A 79 -14.22 9.63 -8.70
N VAL A 80 -15.29 9.53 -7.93
CA VAL A 80 -15.36 10.04 -6.55
C VAL A 80 -15.40 8.87 -5.58
N TYR A 81 -14.73 9.02 -4.45
CA TYR A 81 -14.89 8.19 -3.27
C TYR A 81 -15.27 9.09 -2.10
N ASN A 82 -16.36 8.72 -1.42
CA ASN A 82 -16.83 9.38 -0.21
C ASN A 82 -17.08 8.29 0.84
N SER A 83 -16.39 8.42 1.98
CA SER A 83 -16.56 7.55 3.14
C SER A 83 -17.93 7.73 3.83
N HIS A 84 -18.56 8.90 3.67
CA HIS A 84 -19.82 9.28 4.29
C HIS A 84 -20.83 9.77 3.24
N PRO A 85 -21.37 8.88 2.40
CA PRO A 85 -22.21 9.26 1.26
C PRO A 85 -23.57 9.86 1.64
N GLN A 86 -24.00 9.69 2.89
CA GLN A 86 -25.26 10.22 3.42
C GLN A 86 -25.10 11.55 4.15
N GLU A 87 -23.86 11.99 4.39
CA GLU A 87 -23.58 13.27 5.04
C GLU A 87 -23.35 14.36 3.98
N ASN A 88 -23.91 15.55 4.21
CA ASN A 88 -23.68 16.74 3.39
C ASN A 88 -22.31 17.39 3.68
N TRP A 89 -21.26 16.59 3.80
CA TRP A 89 -19.92 17.05 4.12
C TRP A 89 -18.93 16.70 2.99
N VAL A 90 -19.37 16.84 1.74
CA VAL A 90 -18.39 17.02 0.66
C VAL A 90 -17.74 18.39 0.89
N PRO A 91 -16.41 18.47 1.11
CA PRO A 91 -15.76 19.75 1.39
C PRO A 91 -15.95 20.70 0.21
N GLN A 92 -16.24 21.96 0.51
CA GLN A 92 -16.46 22.97 -0.53
C GLN A 92 -15.17 23.20 -1.32
N VAL A 93 -15.30 23.64 -2.58
CA VAL A 93 -14.13 23.88 -3.45
C VAL A 93 -13.16 24.87 -2.81
N ASP A 94 -13.68 25.90 -2.16
CA ASP A 94 -12.89 26.93 -1.49
C ASP A 94 -12.14 26.38 -0.27
N GLU A 95 -12.76 25.50 0.52
CA GLU A 95 -12.12 24.80 1.64
C GLU A 95 -10.98 23.91 1.14
N VAL A 96 -11.21 23.14 0.06
CA VAL A 96 -10.17 22.30 -0.53
C VAL A 96 -9.01 23.15 -1.04
N ALA A 97 -9.29 24.29 -1.68
CA ALA A 97 -8.27 25.19 -2.21
C ALA A 97 -7.46 25.87 -1.09
N GLU A 98 -8.11 26.28 0.00
CA GLU A 98 -7.43 26.90 1.15
C GLU A 98 -6.54 25.90 1.91
N HIS A 99 -6.98 24.64 1.99
CA HIS A 99 -6.26 23.59 2.71
C HIS A 99 -5.34 22.75 1.81
N TRP A 100 -5.16 23.12 0.54
CA TRP A 100 -4.26 22.43 -0.38
C TRP A 100 -3.03 23.30 -0.73
N PRO A 101 -1.77 22.85 -0.46
CA PRO A 101 -1.35 21.64 0.22
C PRO A 101 -1.01 21.95 1.70
N LYS A 102 -2.00 21.94 2.59
CA LYS A 102 -1.81 21.86 4.05
C LYS A 102 -1.88 20.41 4.51
N ALA A 103 -1.46 19.46 3.66
CA ALA A 103 -1.26 18.09 4.12
C ALA A 103 -0.13 18.11 5.16
N GLU A 104 -0.38 17.49 6.31
CA GLU A 104 0.67 17.19 7.27
C GLU A 104 1.80 16.45 6.52
N MET A 105 2.93 17.12 6.36
CA MET A 105 4.03 16.62 5.56
C MET A 105 4.85 15.67 6.43
N TRP A 106 4.59 14.38 6.28
CA TRP A 106 5.38 13.34 6.89
C TRP A 106 6.65 13.14 6.05
N ILE A 107 7.72 13.89 6.35
CA ILE A 107 9.05 13.64 5.82
C ILE A 107 9.76 12.58 6.67
N PRO A 108 10.77 11.86 6.15
CA PRO A 108 11.52 10.88 6.93
C PRO A 108 12.08 11.43 8.26
N ASP A 109 12.27 12.74 8.38
CA ASP A 109 12.68 13.42 9.61
C ASP A 109 11.62 13.37 10.72
N ASN A 110 10.32 13.32 10.39
CA ASN A 110 9.23 13.15 11.38
C ASN A 110 9.34 11.84 12.16
N PHE A 111 10.09 10.86 11.66
CA PHE A 111 10.26 9.54 12.28
C PHE A 111 11.63 9.37 12.98
N LYS A 112 12.46 10.42 13.01
CA LYS A 112 13.80 10.35 13.62
C LYS A 112 13.80 10.55 15.14
N ASP A 113 12.77 11.17 15.70
CA ASP A 113 12.71 11.53 17.12
C ASP A 113 11.99 10.50 18.03
N ASP A 114 11.43 9.42 17.48
CA ASP A 114 10.84 8.32 18.27
C ASP A 114 11.87 7.60 19.17
N ARG A 115 13.16 7.90 19.03
CA ARG A 115 14.22 7.37 19.90
C ARG A 115 14.41 8.15 21.20
N LYS A 116 13.80 9.34 21.36
CA LYS A 116 14.03 10.19 22.54
C LYS A 116 13.02 10.00 23.68
N GLN A 117 12.00 9.15 23.53
CA GLN A 117 11.00 8.90 24.57
C GLN A 117 11.17 7.59 25.36
N ILE A 118 12.28 6.88 25.17
CA ILE A 118 12.63 5.76 26.07
C ILE A 118 13.91 6.16 26.81
N PRO A 119 13.88 6.42 28.13
CA PRO A 119 15.10 6.53 28.90
C PRO A 119 15.69 5.12 29.03
N ALA A 120 16.42 4.69 28.00
CA ALA A 120 17.26 3.51 28.08
C ALA A 120 18.60 3.93 28.69
N THR A 121 18.75 3.59 29.97
CA THR A 121 20.04 3.47 30.64
C THR A 121 21.10 2.88 29.71
N ASN A 122 22.27 3.53 29.72
CA ASN A 122 23.54 3.11 29.15
C ASN A 122 23.65 1.62 28.81
N ASP A 123 23.88 1.28 27.55
CA ASP A 123 25.15 0.64 27.21
C ASP A 123 25.53 0.70 25.72
N LYS A 124 26.82 0.86 25.51
CA LYS A 124 27.51 1.06 24.22
C LYS A 124 27.54 -0.27 23.44
N GLY A 125 27.22 -0.25 22.14
CA GLY A 125 27.55 -1.39 21.28
C GLY A 125 26.97 -1.39 19.86
N VAL A 126 27.78 -0.92 18.91
CA VAL A 126 27.91 -1.39 17.51
C VAL A 126 26.64 -1.80 16.74
N ILE A 127 26.31 -0.97 15.75
CA ILE A 127 25.28 -1.18 14.72
C ILE A 127 25.56 -2.48 13.94
N THR A 128 24.79 -3.53 14.22
CA THR A 128 24.55 -4.62 13.26
C THR A 128 23.10 -4.58 12.83
N ARG A 129 22.86 -4.53 11.50
CA ARG A 129 21.52 -4.68 10.90
C ARG A 129 21.02 -6.11 11.14
N ARG A 130 20.51 -6.40 12.34
CA ARG A 130 19.81 -7.65 12.67
C ARG A 130 18.33 -7.48 12.32
N ARG A 131 17.78 -8.46 11.58
CA ARG A 131 16.32 -8.59 11.38
C ARG A 131 15.62 -8.57 12.74
N LEU A 132 14.59 -7.73 12.90
CA LEU A 132 13.92 -7.44 14.18
C LEU A 132 13.06 -8.57 14.75
N TYR A 133 12.98 -9.72 14.09
CA TYR A 133 12.30 -10.89 14.64
C TYR A 133 12.91 -12.18 14.09
N LYS A 134 13.41 -13.02 15.01
CA LYS A 134 13.41 -14.47 14.81
C LYS A 134 12.09 -14.95 15.40
N LEU A 135 11.22 -15.50 14.57
CA LEU A 135 10.10 -16.30 15.06
C LEU A 135 10.72 -17.49 15.81
N SER A 136 10.81 -17.40 17.13
CA SER A 136 11.04 -18.59 17.97
C SER A 136 9.83 -19.50 17.82
N LYS A 137 10.05 -20.82 17.90
CA LYS A 137 8.99 -21.84 17.79
C LYS A 137 7.76 -21.41 18.63
N PRO A 138 6.54 -21.59 18.11
CA PRO A 138 5.33 -21.24 18.85
C PRO A 138 5.33 -21.97 20.21
N PRO A 139 4.81 -21.34 21.28
CA PRO A 139 4.81 -21.94 22.60
C PRO A 139 4.06 -23.27 22.58
N ALA A 140 4.65 -24.30 23.18
CA ALA A 140 3.95 -25.55 23.42
C ALA A 140 2.84 -25.27 24.42
N LEU A 141 1.60 -25.31 23.95
CA LEU A 141 0.40 -25.27 24.79
C LEU A 141 0.35 -26.57 25.60
N ASN A 142 0.90 -26.55 26.82
CA ASN A 142 0.61 -27.57 27.83
C ASN A 142 -0.79 -27.27 28.39
N LEU A 143 -1.82 -27.73 27.70
CA LEU A 143 -3.20 -27.66 28.19
C LEU A 143 -3.34 -28.64 29.36
N THR A 144 -3.10 -28.16 30.58
CA THR A 144 -3.38 -28.86 31.83
C THR A 144 -4.88 -28.84 32.10
N THR A 145 -5.66 -29.61 31.33
CA THR A 145 -6.91 -30.25 31.76
C THR A 145 -7.62 -30.86 30.55
N THR A 146 -7.42 -32.15 30.30
CA THR A 146 -8.44 -32.99 29.64
C THR A 146 -8.44 -34.40 30.28
N PRO A 147 -9.63 -34.99 30.46
CA PRO A 147 -9.86 -36.10 31.39
C PRO A 147 -9.26 -37.42 30.90
N ILE A 148 -8.75 -38.22 31.84
CA ILE A 148 -8.42 -39.63 31.60
C ILE A 148 -9.76 -40.35 31.38
N LEU A 149 -10.00 -40.82 30.16
CA LEU A 149 -11.01 -41.84 29.91
C LEU A 149 -10.38 -43.17 30.33
N SER A 150 -10.92 -43.72 31.41
CA SER A 150 -10.69 -45.10 31.89
C SER A 150 -11.11 -46.13 30.85
#